data_AF-A0A3R9LIB9-F1
#
_entry.id   AF-A0A3R9LIB9-F1
#
_cell.length_a   1.000
_cell.length_b   1.000
_cell.length_c   1.000
_cell.angle_alpha   90.00
_cell.angle_beta   90.00
_cell.angle_gamma   90.00
#
_symmetry.space_group_name_H-M   'P 1'
#
loop_
_entity.id
_entity.type
_entity.pdbx_description
1 polymer ?
#
loop_
_entity_poly.entity_id
_entity_poly.type
_entity_poly.pdbx_seq_one_letter_code
_entity_poly.pdbx_strand_id
1 'polypeptide(L)'
;MSLKDRFDKFIDYFTEDGEETTATYQPQDEQMIASSSLASKELPAQFQSTTSKDANITRLHARQQELAMQNHRTDEKVTIDVRYPRKYEDATEIVDLLAGNESILIDFQYMTEVQARRCLDYLDGARHVLAGNLKKVASTMYLLTPVNVVVNIEDIKLPDDSQSAEFGFDIKRSRAK
;
A
#
# COMPACT_ATOMS: atom_id res chain seq x y z
N MET A 1 -6.71 25.08 -35.69
CA MET A 1 -7.46 24.49 -34.58
C MET A 1 -6.97 25.08 -33.29
N SER A 2 -7.85 25.76 -32.57
CA SER A 2 -7.53 26.53 -31.36
C SER A 2 -7.45 25.61 -30.14
N LEU A 3 -6.75 26.01 -29.09
CA LEU A 3 -6.64 25.25 -27.83
C LEU A 3 -8.00 25.00 -27.16
N LYS A 4 -9.02 25.83 -27.46
CA LYS A 4 -10.41 25.61 -27.04
C LYS A 4 -11.01 24.30 -27.56
N ASP A 5 -10.72 23.95 -28.81
CA ASP A 5 -11.20 22.72 -29.48
C ASP A 5 -10.75 21.44 -28.77
N ARG A 6 -9.56 21.49 -28.16
CA ARG A 6 -9.01 20.37 -27.38
C ARG A 6 -9.54 20.31 -25.96
N PHE A 7 -9.93 21.46 -25.41
CA PHE A 7 -10.50 21.55 -24.08
C PHE A 7 -11.96 21.10 -24.09
N ASP A 8 -12.73 21.49 -25.10
CA ASP A 8 -14.12 21.05 -25.26
C ASP A 8 -14.21 19.54 -25.48
N LYS A 9 -13.31 18.95 -26.29
CA LYS A 9 -13.22 17.49 -26.47
C LYS A 9 -12.85 16.73 -25.19
N PHE A 10 -12.18 17.40 -24.24
CA PHE A 10 -11.84 16.80 -22.95
C PHE A 10 -13.03 16.82 -21.99
N ILE A 11 -13.85 17.87 -22.02
CA ILE A 11 -15.06 17.97 -21.20
C ILE A 11 -16.13 16.99 -21.66
N ASP A 12 -16.28 16.81 -22.98
CA ASP A 12 -17.28 15.93 -23.60
C ASP A 12 -17.16 14.48 -23.11
N TYR A 13 -15.92 13.99 -22.95
CA TYR A 13 -15.62 12.63 -22.47
C TYR A 13 -16.01 12.39 -20.99
N PHE A 14 -16.13 13.43 -20.18
CA PHE A 14 -16.55 13.31 -18.77
C PHE A 14 -18.06 13.40 -18.58
N THR A 15 -18.79 13.83 -19.61
CA THR A 15 -20.25 13.98 -19.58
C THR A 15 -21.01 12.85 -20.27
N GLU A 16 -20.30 11.90 -20.91
CA GLU A 16 -20.89 10.81 -21.70
C GLU A 16 -20.62 9.42 -21.11
N ASP A 17 -20.97 9.19 -19.83
CA ASP A 17 -21.43 7.87 -19.37
C ASP A 17 -21.96 7.92 -17.92
N GLY A 18 -23.28 7.74 -17.74
CA GLY A 18 -23.89 7.53 -16.41
C GLY A 18 -25.32 8.03 -16.19
N GLU A 19 -26.30 7.29 -16.73
CA GLU A 19 -27.72 7.18 -16.29
C GLU A 19 -28.75 8.29 -16.59
N GLU A 20 -29.96 7.80 -16.92
CA GLU A 20 -31.19 8.51 -17.34
C GLU A 20 -31.58 9.71 -16.47
N THR A 21 -31.99 10.83 -17.11
CA THR A 21 -33.32 11.43 -16.93
C THR A 21 -33.53 12.63 -17.87
N THR A 22 -34.76 12.74 -18.37
CA THR A 22 -35.29 13.68 -19.37
C THR A 22 -35.11 15.17 -19.05
N ALA A 23 -34.68 15.98 -20.02
CA ALA A 23 -35.22 17.32 -20.27
C ALA A 23 -34.73 17.93 -21.61
N THR A 24 -35.68 18.16 -22.51
CA THR A 24 -35.59 18.88 -23.79
C THR A 24 -35.11 20.33 -23.61
N TYR A 25 -34.12 20.80 -24.38
CA TYR A 25 -34.01 22.21 -24.78
C TYR A 25 -33.30 22.36 -26.14
N GLN A 26 -33.94 23.10 -27.04
CA GLN A 26 -33.45 23.56 -28.33
C GLN A 26 -33.61 25.09 -28.33
N PRO A 27 -32.66 25.86 -28.90
CA PRO A 27 -33.08 26.67 -30.05
C PRO A 27 -32.01 26.83 -31.15
N GLN A 28 -32.53 27.12 -32.36
CA GLN A 28 -31.86 27.30 -33.64
C GLN A 28 -31.42 28.76 -33.90
N ASP A 29 -30.55 28.90 -34.90
CA ASP A 29 -29.85 30.08 -35.43
C ASP A 29 -30.72 31.27 -35.89
N GLU A 30 -30.16 32.50 -35.82
CA GLU A 30 -30.55 33.62 -36.70
C GLU A 30 -29.38 34.57 -37.07
N GLN A 31 -29.60 35.35 -38.13
CA GLN A 31 -28.67 35.76 -39.20
C GLN A 31 -27.98 37.14 -39.08
N MET A 32 -26.87 37.28 -39.84
CA MET A 32 -26.31 38.42 -40.63
C MET A 32 -26.34 39.89 -40.11
N ILE A 33 -25.23 40.64 -40.34
CA ILE A 33 -25.09 41.89 -41.15
C ILE A 33 -23.75 42.60 -40.83
N ALA A 34 -23.15 43.20 -41.87
CA ALA A 34 -21.86 43.91 -41.94
C ALA A 34 -21.81 45.30 -41.27
N SER A 35 -20.60 45.83 -41.00
CA SER A 35 -20.05 47.13 -41.50
C SER A 35 -18.79 47.66 -40.76
N SER A 36 -17.79 48.09 -41.57
CA SER A 36 -16.90 49.27 -41.46
C SER A 36 -16.16 49.59 -40.13
N SER A 37 -14.82 49.45 -40.06
CA SER A 37 -13.75 50.43 -40.40
C SER A 37 -13.25 51.28 -39.21
N LEU A 38 -11.95 51.28 -38.95
CA LEU A 38 -11.06 52.46 -38.90
C LEU A 38 -9.70 52.12 -38.27
N ALA A 39 -8.71 52.89 -38.70
CA ALA A 39 -7.28 52.63 -38.65
C ALA A 39 -6.61 52.93 -37.30
N SER A 40 -5.48 52.27 -37.04
CA SER A 40 -4.29 52.87 -36.40
C SER A 40 -3.05 52.05 -36.72
N LYS A 41 -2.00 52.80 -37.04
CA LYS A 41 -0.67 52.46 -37.54
C LYS A 41 0.26 52.22 -36.33
N GLU A 42 1.26 51.33 -36.44
CA GLU A 42 2.69 51.61 -36.17
C GLU A 42 3.60 50.35 -36.00
N LEU A 43 4.67 50.37 -36.82
CA LEU A 43 6.05 49.82 -36.80
C LEU A 43 6.42 48.35 -36.49
N PRO A 44 7.45 47.82 -37.19
CA PRO A 44 8.05 46.51 -36.94
C PRO A 44 9.21 46.60 -35.94
N ALA A 45 9.16 45.84 -34.84
CA ALA A 45 10.26 45.70 -33.89
C ALA A 45 10.80 44.25 -33.88
N GLN A 46 11.88 44.10 -34.66
CA GLN A 46 13.10 43.31 -34.43
C GLN A 46 13.09 42.09 -33.48
N PHE A 47 13.57 40.98 -34.05
CA PHE A 47 14.30 39.90 -33.39
C PHE A 47 15.23 40.40 -32.27
N GLN A 48 15.09 39.82 -31.07
CA GLN A 48 16.22 39.67 -30.14
C GLN A 48 16.25 38.25 -29.54
N SER A 49 17.22 37.50 -30.03
CA SER A 49 17.69 36.21 -29.52
C SER A 49 18.41 36.39 -28.18
N THR A 50 17.74 36.07 -27.07
CA THR A 50 18.40 35.85 -25.77
C THR A 50 17.63 34.84 -24.90
N THR A 51 17.58 33.55 -25.27
CA THR A 51 16.81 32.55 -24.49
C THR A 51 17.62 31.41 -23.89
N SER A 52 18.95 31.39 -24.04
CA SER A 52 19.74 30.20 -23.69
C SER A 52 20.13 30.10 -22.20
N LYS A 53 20.14 31.20 -21.44
CA LYS A 53 20.53 31.17 -20.00
C LYS A 53 19.32 30.94 -19.09
N ASP A 54 18.19 31.59 -19.33
CA ASP A 54 16.99 31.41 -18.51
C ASP A 54 16.39 30.01 -18.65
N ALA A 55 16.42 29.42 -19.85
CA ALA A 55 15.95 28.05 -20.07
C ALA A 55 16.73 27.00 -19.26
N ASN A 56 18.02 27.24 -19.00
CA ASN A 56 18.84 26.34 -18.19
C ASN A 56 18.55 26.48 -16.69
N ILE A 57 18.32 27.71 -16.19
CA ILE A 57 17.99 27.92 -14.78
C ILE A 57 16.60 27.33 -14.45
N THR A 58 15.62 27.51 -15.33
CA THR A 58 14.27 26.92 -15.15
C THR A 58 14.31 25.39 -15.16
N ARG A 59 15.13 24.77 -16.04
CA ARG A 59 15.31 23.30 -16.05
C ARG A 59 16.00 22.76 -14.80
N LEU A 60 16.99 23.48 -14.27
CA LEU A 60 17.69 23.06 -13.05
C LEU A 60 16.78 23.12 -11.83
N HIS A 61 15.96 24.17 -11.71
CA HIS A 61 14.95 24.26 -10.65
C HIS A 61 13.87 23.19 -10.77
N ALA A 62 13.35 22.93 -11.98
CA ALA A 62 12.39 21.85 -12.19
C ALA A 62 12.95 20.48 -11.78
N ARG A 63 14.22 20.21 -12.13
CA ARG A 63 14.89 18.95 -11.77
C ARG A 63 15.21 18.85 -10.28
N GLN A 64 15.57 19.94 -9.60
CA GLN A 64 15.72 19.95 -8.14
C GLN A 64 14.38 19.69 -7.44
N GLN A 65 13.29 20.26 -7.95
CA GLN A 65 11.96 20.07 -7.38
C GLN A 65 11.45 18.64 -7.59
N GLU A 66 11.74 18.04 -8.75
CA GLU A 66 11.45 16.63 -9.05
C GLU A 66 12.23 15.67 -8.13
N LEU A 67 13.51 15.94 -7.88
CA LEU A 67 14.34 15.16 -6.95
C LEU A 67 13.88 15.32 -5.48
N ALA A 68 13.45 16.52 -5.09
CA ALA A 68 12.89 16.77 -3.76
C ALA A 68 11.53 16.07 -3.54
N MET A 69 10.70 15.98 -4.57
CA MET A 69 9.46 15.19 -4.56
C MET A 69 9.72 13.68 -4.56
N GLN A 70 10.78 13.23 -5.23
CA GLN A 70 11.16 11.81 -5.26
C GLN A 70 11.71 11.32 -3.91
N ASN A 71 12.42 12.18 -3.15
CA ASN A 71 12.90 11.89 -1.80
C ASN A 71 11.78 11.77 -0.74
N HIS A 72 10.54 12.14 -1.05
CA HIS A 72 9.40 11.94 -0.13
C HIS A 72 8.75 10.54 -0.26
N ARG A 73 9.26 9.68 -1.15
CA ARG A 73 8.72 8.32 -1.35
C ARG A 73 9.41 7.25 -0.47
N THR A 74 10.33 7.61 0.42
CA THR A 74 11.23 6.64 1.08
C THR A 74 11.25 6.71 2.61
N ASP A 75 10.16 7.14 3.25
CA ASP A 75 9.91 6.88 4.67
C ASP A 75 8.55 6.18 4.81
N GLU A 76 8.44 5.01 4.18
CA GLU A 76 7.27 4.16 4.36
C GLU A 76 7.37 3.55 5.75
N LYS A 77 6.67 4.17 6.71
CA LYS A 77 6.67 3.74 8.11
C LYS A 77 6.12 2.31 8.21
N VAL A 78 7.00 1.36 8.50
CA VAL A 78 6.60 -0.02 8.82
C VAL A 78 5.85 0.01 10.15
N THR A 79 4.56 -0.34 10.12
CA THR A 79 3.71 -0.44 11.31
C THR A 79 3.55 -1.90 11.69
N ILE A 80 3.74 -2.20 12.98
CA ILE A 80 3.55 -3.54 13.55
C ILE A 80 2.48 -3.44 14.62
N ASP A 81 1.37 -4.15 14.45
CA ASP A 81 0.31 -4.24 15.46
C ASP A 81 0.68 -5.29 16.51
N VAL A 82 0.35 -5.04 17.78
CA VAL A 82 0.69 -5.96 18.89
C VAL A 82 -0.58 -6.56 19.46
N ARG A 83 -0.68 -7.90 19.45
CA ARG A 83 -1.88 -8.64 19.87
C ARG A 83 -1.58 -9.62 20.99
N TYR A 84 -2.51 -9.66 21.95
CA TYR A 84 -2.49 -10.53 23.13
C TYR A 84 -3.72 -11.44 23.12
N PRO A 85 -3.75 -12.48 22.28
CA PRO A 85 -4.90 -13.36 22.18
C PRO A 85 -5.17 -14.07 23.51
N ARG A 86 -6.45 -14.20 23.87
CA ARG A 86 -6.94 -14.89 25.08
C ARG A 86 -7.77 -16.12 24.74
N LYS A 87 -8.32 -16.19 23.52
CA LYS A 87 -9.13 -17.32 23.02
C LYS A 87 -8.68 -17.74 21.63
N TYR A 88 -9.02 -18.97 21.25
CA TYR A 88 -8.69 -19.50 19.93
C TYR A 88 -9.31 -18.67 18.79
N GLU A 89 -10.51 -18.12 19.00
CA GLU A 89 -11.23 -17.31 18.02
C GLU A 89 -10.44 -16.06 17.59
N ASP A 90 -9.66 -15.48 18.50
CA ASP A 90 -8.81 -14.31 18.26
C ASP A 90 -7.76 -14.57 17.16
N ALA A 91 -7.39 -15.84 16.92
CA ALA A 91 -6.47 -16.20 15.85
C ALA A 91 -7.05 -15.86 14.46
N THR A 92 -8.37 -15.88 14.31
CA THR A 92 -9.06 -15.51 13.07
C THR A 92 -8.87 -14.02 12.77
N GLU A 93 -9.07 -13.17 13.78
CA GLU A 93 -8.87 -11.71 13.63
C GLU A 93 -7.42 -11.40 13.24
N ILE A 94 -6.44 -12.12 13.79
CA ILE A 94 -5.02 -11.96 13.43
C ILE A 94 -4.77 -12.31 11.96
N VAL A 95 -5.44 -13.33 11.43
CA VAL A 95 -5.34 -13.70 10.00
C VAL A 95 -5.96 -12.63 9.12
N ASP A 96 -7.07 -12.03 9.52
CA ASP A 96 -7.70 -10.95 8.77
C ASP A 96 -6.79 -9.72 8.68
N LEU A 97 -6.06 -9.39 9.77
CA LEU A 97 -5.05 -8.34 9.77
C LEU A 97 -3.88 -8.67 8.81
N LEU A 98 -3.42 -9.92 8.81
CA LEU A 98 -2.38 -10.37 7.87
C LEU A 98 -2.86 -10.25 6.41
N ALA A 99 -4.11 -10.60 6.14
CA ALA A 99 -4.72 -10.44 4.81
C ALA A 99 -4.86 -8.96 4.40
N GLY A 100 -4.93 -8.05 5.36
CA GLY A 100 -4.82 -6.60 5.18
C GLY A 100 -3.39 -6.09 4.91
N ASN A 101 -2.41 -6.99 4.75
CA ASN A 101 -0.98 -6.69 4.63
C ASN A 101 -0.40 -5.96 5.86
N GLU A 102 -0.94 -6.22 7.05
CA GLU A 102 -0.39 -5.73 8.30
C GLU A 102 0.59 -6.73 8.92
N SER A 103 1.62 -6.23 9.60
CA SER A 103 2.53 -7.07 10.40
C SER A 103 2.04 -7.14 11.83
N ILE A 104 2.00 -8.33 12.42
CA ILE A 104 1.44 -8.55 13.76
C ILE A 104 2.47 -9.24 14.66
N LEU A 105 2.72 -8.66 15.82
CA LEU A 105 3.46 -9.27 16.92
C LEU A 105 2.46 -9.87 17.91
N ILE A 106 2.52 -11.19 18.06
CA ILE A 106 1.55 -12.00 18.82
C ILE A 106 2.23 -12.48 20.09
N ASP A 107 1.64 -12.22 21.26
CA ASP A 107 2.11 -12.76 22.53
C ASP A 107 1.04 -13.62 23.22
N PHE A 108 1.33 -14.90 23.37
CA PHE A 108 0.45 -15.91 23.96
C PHE A 108 0.49 -15.97 25.50
N GLN A 109 1.00 -14.94 26.18
CA GLN A 109 1.11 -14.91 27.66
C GLN A 109 -0.19 -15.20 28.43
N TYR A 110 -1.37 -14.96 27.84
CA TYR A 110 -2.67 -15.21 28.48
C TYR A 110 -3.31 -16.55 28.08
N MET A 111 -2.59 -17.39 27.34
CA MET A 111 -3.04 -18.71 26.90
C MET A 111 -2.24 -19.83 27.55
N THR A 112 -2.88 -20.99 27.70
CA THR A 112 -2.15 -22.22 28.00
C THR A 112 -1.30 -22.65 26.80
N GLU A 113 -0.21 -23.38 27.03
CA GLU A 113 0.66 -23.89 25.96
C GLU A 113 -0.10 -24.70 24.91
N VAL A 114 -1.10 -25.48 25.33
CA VAL A 114 -1.97 -26.26 24.44
C VAL A 114 -2.81 -25.36 23.54
N GLN A 115 -3.38 -24.28 24.09
CA GLN A 115 -4.15 -23.31 23.30
C GLN A 115 -3.25 -22.53 22.34
N ALA A 116 -2.10 -22.06 22.82
CA ALA A 116 -1.12 -21.35 21.99
C ALA A 116 -0.66 -22.21 20.80
N ARG A 117 -0.36 -23.49 21.02
CA ARG A 117 0.01 -24.44 19.95
C ARG A 117 -1.09 -24.58 18.90
N ARG A 118 -2.36 -24.70 19.32
CA ARG A 118 -3.50 -24.75 18.38
C ARG A 118 -3.66 -23.46 17.58
N CYS A 119 -3.46 -22.30 18.20
CA CYS A 119 -3.47 -21.01 17.50
C CYS A 119 -2.32 -20.95 16.48
N LEU A 120 -1.12 -21.41 16.86
CA LEU A 120 0.02 -21.46 15.96
C LEU A 120 -0.22 -22.36 14.75
N ASP A 121 -0.82 -23.55 14.93
CA ASP A 121 -1.17 -24.45 13.81
C ASP A 121 -2.12 -23.76 12.82
N TYR A 122 -3.10 -23.02 13.33
CA TYR A 122 -4.04 -22.26 12.52
C TYR A 122 -3.36 -21.10 11.76
N LEU A 123 -2.52 -20.31 12.45
CA LEU A 123 -1.75 -19.22 11.86
C LEU A 123 -0.73 -19.73 10.83
N ASP A 124 -0.13 -20.90 11.06
CA ASP A 124 0.79 -21.55 10.14
C ASP A 124 0.10 -21.99 8.84
N GLY A 125 -1.14 -22.49 8.95
CA GLY A 125 -1.99 -22.74 7.78
C GLY A 125 -2.30 -21.46 7.01
N ALA A 126 -2.72 -20.40 7.72
CA ALA A 126 -3.09 -19.13 7.10
C ALA A 126 -1.90 -18.43 6.42
N ARG A 127 -0.74 -18.37 7.08
CA ARG A 127 0.46 -17.76 6.51
C ARG A 127 0.98 -18.52 5.28
N HIS A 128 0.76 -19.84 5.20
CA HIS A 128 1.10 -20.60 4.00
C HIS A 128 0.23 -20.19 2.79
N VAL A 129 -1.07 -20.01 2.99
CA VAL A 129 -2.00 -19.60 1.92
C VAL A 129 -1.77 -18.14 1.50
N LEU A 130 -1.46 -17.26 2.45
CA LEU A 130 -1.22 -15.83 2.22
C LEU A 130 0.24 -15.50 1.84
N ALA A 131 1.09 -16.52 1.67
CA ALA A 131 2.54 -16.37 1.43
C ALA A 131 3.26 -15.47 2.47
N GLY A 132 2.76 -15.46 3.70
CA GLY A 132 3.35 -14.74 4.82
C GLY A 132 4.47 -15.52 5.51
N ASN A 133 5.13 -14.86 6.46
CA ASN A 133 6.18 -15.43 7.28
C ASN A 133 5.79 -15.39 8.76
N LEU A 134 5.93 -16.52 9.45
CA LEU A 134 5.72 -16.67 10.88
C LEU A 134 7.06 -17.01 11.54
N LYS A 135 7.48 -16.21 12.51
CA LYS A 135 8.78 -16.37 13.17
C LYS A 135 8.68 -16.24 14.69
N LYS A 136 9.26 -17.19 15.42
CA LYS A 136 9.35 -17.11 16.88
C LYS A 136 10.39 -16.05 17.27
N VAL A 137 10.01 -15.12 18.15
CA VAL A 137 10.87 -14.02 18.62
C VAL A 137 11.08 -14.02 20.13
N ALA A 138 10.24 -14.72 20.90
CA ALA A 138 10.42 -15.03 22.32
C ALA A 138 9.77 -16.38 22.67
N SER A 139 9.79 -16.80 23.94
CA SER A 139 9.16 -18.05 24.39
C SER A 139 7.67 -18.12 24.04
N THR A 140 6.92 -17.04 24.29
CA THR A 140 5.48 -16.92 24.01
C THR A 140 5.17 -15.94 22.88
N MET A 141 6.18 -15.36 22.22
CA MET A 141 5.99 -14.32 21.21
C MET A 141 6.38 -14.76 19.81
N TYR A 142 5.53 -14.42 18.85
CA TYR A 142 5.68 -14.74 17.44
C TYR A 142 5.42 -13.49 16.59
N LEU A 143 6.24 -13.29 15.58
CA LEU A 143 6.08 -12.25 14.58
C LEU A 143 5.46 -12.87 13.33
N LEU A 144 4.30 -12.37 12.94
CA LEU A 144 3.59 -12.71 11.72
C LEU A 144 3.70 -11.54 10.75
N THR A 145 4.19 -11.81 9.54
CA THR A 145 4.46 -10.77 8.53
C THR A 145 3.92 -11.16 7.17
N PRO A 146 3.39 -10.21 6.40
CA PRO A 146 2.95 -10.43 5.02
C PRO A 146 4.15 -10.55 4.07
N VAL A 147 3.89 -11.00 2.84
CA VAL A 147 4.91 -11.29 1.82
C VAL A 147 5.81 -10.11 1.45
N ASN A 148 5.32 -8.87 1.61
CA ASN A 148 6.05 -7.63 1.30
C ASN A 148 7.04 -7.19 2.38
N VAL A 149 7.09 -7.89 3.53
CA VAL A 149 7.95 -7.52 4.65
C VAL A 149 9.11 -8.51 4.78
N VAL A 150 10.34 -8.01 4.68
CA VAL A 150 11.55 -8.80 4.87
C VAL A 150 11.99 -8.70 6.32
N VAL A 151 12.07 -9.85 6.99
CA VAL A 151 12.48 -9.94 8.39
C VAL A 151 13.93 -10.39 8.49
N ASN A 152 14.85 -9.43 8.70
CA ASN A 152 16.24 -9.71 9.00
C ASN A 152 16.41 -9.93 10.50
N ILE A 153 16.79 -11.13 10.91
CA ILE A 153 17.02 -11.46 12.32
C ILE A 153 18.47 -11.86 12.48
N GLU A 154 19.24 -11.00 13.12
CA GLU A 154 20.53 -11.36 13.70
C GLU A 154 20.25 -12.17 14.98
N ASP A 155 20.74 -13.41 15.00
CA ASP A 155 20.84 -14.35 16.12
C ASP A 155 20.07 -13.97 17.41
N ILE A 156 18.74 -14.08 17.38
CA ILE A 156 17.97 -14.17 18.62
C ILE A 156 18.25 -15.57 19.18
N LYS A 157 19.22 -15.68 20.09
CA LYS A 157 19.46 -16.90 20.87
C LYS A 157 18.29 -17.12 21.82
N LEU A 158 17.20 -17.67 21.29
CA LEU A 158 16.15 -18.23 22.12
C LEU A 158 16.69 -19.51 22.75
N PRO A 159 16.55 -19.71 24.07
CA PRO A 159 16.78 -21.02 24.65
C PRO A 159 15.83 -22.00 23.94
N ASP A 160 16.42 -22.97 23.25
CA ASP A 160 15.70 -23.95 22.46
C ASP A 160 15.00 -24.91 23.44
N ASP A 161 13.68 -24.81 23.56
CA ASP A 161 12.84 -25.76 24.33
C ASP A 161 12.70 -27.12 23.59
N SER A 162 13.75 -27.60 22.93
CA SER A 162 13.83 -28.91 22.29
C SER A 162 13.85 -30.09 23.28
N GLN A 163 13.41 -29.92 24.54
CA GLN A 163 13.23 -31.01 25.50
C GLN A 163 11.85 -31.68 25.36
N SER A 164 11.45 -32.04 24.14
CA SER A 164 10.25 -32.86 23.90
C SER A 164 10.60 -34.09 23.06
N ALA A 165 11.14 -35.14 23.70
CA ALA A 165 11.01 -36.52 23.23
C ALA A 165 11.51 -37.63 24.18
N GLU A 166 12.08 -37.35 25.36
CA GLU A 166 12.50 -38.43 26.29
C GLU A 166 11.35 -38.86 27.23
N PHE A 167 10.19 -39.21 26.67
CA PHE A 167 9.19 -39.98 27.42
C PHE A 167 9.63 -41.45 27.45
N GLY A 168 10.54 -41.77 28.37
CA GLY A 168 10.88 -43.13 28.74
C GLY A 168 9.67 -43.82 29.39
N PHE A 169 8.83 -44.47 28.58
CA PHE A 169 7.88 -45.46 29.07
C PHE A 169 8.67 -46.66 29.65
N ASP A 170 9.01 -46.59 30.94
CA ASP A 170 9.54 -47.74 31.72
C ASP A 170 8.42 -48.77 31.91
N ILE A 171 8.06 -49.48 30.84
CA ILE A 171 7.25 -50.70 30.90
C ILE A 171 8.18 -51.83 31.37
N LYS A 172 8.59 -51.78 32.64
CA LYS A 172 9.04 -52.97 33.36
C LYS A 172 7.82 -53.80 33.69
N ARG A 173 7.43 -54.63 32.72
CA ARG A 173 6.67 -55.87 32.98
C ARG A 173 7.53 -56.78 33.86
N SER A 174 7.52 -56.55 35.16
CA SER A 174 7.83 -57.59 36.13
C SER A 174 6.67 -58.59 36.14
N ARG A 175 6.63 -59.48 35.14
CA ARG A 175 5.84 -60.71 35.25
C ARG A 175 6.64 -61.66 36.14
N ALA A 176 6.44 -61.55 37.45
CA ALA A 176 6.86 -62.59 38.37
C ALA A 176 6.12 -63.89 38.01
N LYS A 177 6.90 -64.97 37.90
CA LYS A 177 6.46 -66.35 37.73
C LYS A 177 5.79 -66.87 39.00
#